data_AF-A0A534J3U8-F1
#
_entry.id   AF-A0A534J3U8-F1
#
_cell.length_a   1.000
_cell.length_b   1.000
_cell.length_c   1.000
_cell.angle_alpha   90.00
_cell.angle_beta   90.00
_cell.angle_gamma   90.00
#
_symmetry.space_group_name_H-M   'P 1'
#
loop_
_entity.id
_entity.type
_entity.pdbx_description
1 polymer ?
#
loop_
_entity_poly.entity_id
_entity_poly.type
_entity_poly.pdbx_seq_one_letter_code
_entity_poly.pdbx_strand_id
1 'polypeptide(L)'
;QRRAQEVIDRCWQLRQANPILSIHDVGAGGLSNALPELVHAAHGGARLDLRAIPSEEPGMSPREIWSNEAQERYVLAIAPRDRERFAA
;
A
#
# COMPACT_ATOMS: atom_id res chain seq x y z
N GLN A 1 3.77 -13.27 0.57
CA GLN A 1 2.67 -12.97 1.51
C GLN A 1 3.08 -13.06 2.99
N ARG A 2 3.71 -14.15 3.47
CA ARG A 2 4.09 -14.33 4.89
C ARG A 2 4.88 -13.17 5.51
N ARG A 3 5.89 -12.65 4.81
CA ARG A 3 6.70 -11.51 5.28
C ARG A 3 5.87 -10.25 5.49
N ALA A 4 4.88 -9.98 4.63
CA ALA A 4 3.97 -8.86 4.80
C ALA A 4 3.07 -9.07 6.04
N GLN A 5 2.58 -10.30 6.26
CA GLN A 5 1.82 -10.64 7.46
C GLN A 5 2.64 -10.40 8.73
N GLU A 6 3.92 -10.75 8.75
CA GLU A 6 4.79 -10.49 9.90
C GLU A 6 4.91 -8.98 10.20
N VAL A 7 4.98 -8.12 9.18
CA VAL A 7 4.96 -6.65 9.37
C VAL A 7 3.61 -6.16 9.91
N ILE A 8 2.51 -6.65 9.35
CA ILE A 8 1.15 -6.35 9.84
C ILE A 8 1.01 -6.78 11.29
N ASP A 9 1.55 -7.95 11.64
CA ASP A 9 1.54 -8.48 12.99
C ASP A 9 2.29 -7.60 13.97
N ARG A 10 3.48 -7.13 13.59
CA ARG A 10 4.22 -6.15 14.42
C ARG A 10 3.44 -4.86 14.59
N CYS A 11 2.78 -4.36 13.54
CA CYS A 11 2.00 -3.13 13.61
C CYS A 11 0.84 -3.23 14.60
N TRP A 12 -0.01 -4.26 14.50
CA TRP A 12 -1.16 -4.37 15.40
C TRP A 12 -0.76 -4.75 16.84
N GLN A 13 0.36 -5.47 17.03
CA GLN A 13 0.91 -5.77 18.36
C GLN A 13 1.32 -4.51 19.14
N LEU A 14 1.59 -3.39 18.47
CA LEU A 14 1.86 -2.09 19.11
C LEU A 14 0.61 -1.44 19.73
N ARG A 15 -0.58 -2.00 19.53
CA ARG A 15 -1.86 -1.51 20.07
C ARG A 15 -2.09 -0.04 19.73
N GLN A 16 -2.11 0.84 20.73
CA GLN A 16 -2.34 2.28 20.55
C GLN A 16 -1.23 2.97 19.73
N ALA A 17 -0.05 2.34 19.62
CA ALA A 17 1.06 2.82 18.82
C ALA A 17 1.13 2.19 17.42
N ASN A 18 0.07 1.48 16.99
CA ASN A 18 -0.04 0.94 15.63
C ASN A 18 0.04 2.09 14.59
N PRO A 19 1.05 2.08 13.70
CA PRO A 19 1.21 3.15 12.71
C PRO A 19 0.22 3.07 11.54
N ILE A 20 -0.44 1.92 11.33
CA ILE A 20 -1.36 1.69 10.21
C ILE A 20 -2.70 2.37 10.52
N LEU A 21 -3.02 3.42 9.74
CA LEU A 21 -4.31 4.12 9.79
C LEU A 21 -5.40 3.38 9.00
N SER A 22 -5.01 2.77 7.88
CA SER A 22 -5.87 1.96 7.02
C SER A 22 -5.01 1.01 6.20
N ILE A 23 -5.54 -0.16 5.85
CA ILE A 23 -4.89 -1.16 5.00
C ILE A 23 -5.93 -1.82 4.11
N HIS A 24 -5.58 -2.07 2.86
CA HIS A 24 -6.41 -2.77 1.88
C HIS A 24 -5.53 -3.73 1.07
N ASP A 25 -6.06 -4.91 0.72
CA ASP A 25 -5.38 -5.85 -0.15
C ASP A 25 -5.41 -5.36 -1.60
N VAL A 26 -4.46 -5.84 -2.42
CA VAL A 26 -4.43 -5.57 -3.84
C VAL A 26 -4.77 -6.86 -4.58
N GLY A 27 -5.93 -6.87 -5.23
CA GLY A 27 -6.43 -7.99 -6.03
C GLY A 27 -6.80 -7.54 -7.44
N ALA A 28 -8.06 -7.78 -7.82
CA ALA A 28 -8.60 -7.43 -9.13
C ALA A 28 -8.47 -5.93 -9.41
N GLY A 29 -8.03 -5.58 -10.62
CA GLY A 29 -7.74 -4.20 -11.01
C GLY A 29 -6.47 -3.60 -10.39
N GLY A 30 -5.74 -4.33 -9.55
CA GLY A 30 -4.45 -3.89 -9.01
C GLY A 30 -4.54 -2.59 -8.19
N LEU A 31 -3.50 -1.75 -8.30
CA LEU A 31 -3.46 -0.46 -7.61
C LEU A 31 -4.56 0.50 -8.11
N SER A 32 -4.99 0.33 -9.36
CA SER A 32 -6.07 1.10 -9.95
C SER A 32 -7.42 0.92 -9.28
N ASN A 33 -7.59 -0.17 -8.52
CA ASN A 33 -8.74 -0.37 -7.66
C ASN A 33 -8.42 -0.05 -6.19
N ALA A 34 -7.37 -0.69 -5.66
CA ALA A 34 -7.09 -0.67 -4.22
C ALA A 34 -6.74 0.73 -3.67
N LEU A 35 -5.97 1.56 -4.40
CA LEU A 35 -5.62 2.89 -3.92
C LEU A 35 -6.83 3.85 -3.91
N PRO A 36 -7.63 3.95 -5.00
CA PRO A 36 -8.88 4.70 -4.97
C PRO A 36 -9.84 4.28 -3.85
N GLU A 37 -10.01 2.97 -3.60
CA GLU A 37 -10.85 2.48 -2.49
C GLU A 37 -10.32 2.95 -1.12
N LEU A 38 -9.00 2.84 -0.90
CA LEU A 38 -8.37 3.27 0.34
C LEU A 38 -8.55 4.78 0.60
N VAL A 39 -8.36 5.63 -0.41
CA VAL A 39 -8.50 7.09 -0.24
C VAL A 39 -9.95 7.53 -0.16
N HIS A 40 -10.85 6.83 -0.85
CA HIS A 40 -12.29 7.08 -0.78
C HIS A 40 -12.84 6.76 0.61
N ALA A 41 -12.39 5.66 1.23
CA ALA A 41 -12.71 5.32 2.62
C ALA A 41 -12.26 6.40 3.61
N ALA A 42 -11.19 7.15 3.29
CA ALA A 42 -10.72 8.30 4.06
C ALA A 42 -11.39 9.64 3.65
N HIS A 43 -12.37 9.62 2.75
CA HIS A 43 -13.07 10.78 2.20
C HIS A 43 -12.14 11.83 1.59
N GLY A 44 -11.04 11.37 0.99
CA GLY A 44 -10.00 12.21 0.41
C GLY A 44 -9.66 11.86 -1.04
N GLY A 45 -8.50 12.34 -1.47
CA GLY A 45 -7.87 11.97 -2.73
C GLY A 45 -6.37 11.82 -2.54
N ALA A 46 -5.65 11.37 -3.58
CA ALA A 46 -4.20 11.20 -3.54
C ALA A 46 -3.52 11.76 -4.78
N ARG A 47 -2.28 12.22 -4.59
CA ARG A 47 -1.30 12.42 -5.66
C ARG A 47 -0.32 11.27 -5.59
N LEU A 48 -0.09 10.62 -6.72
CA LEU A 48 0.70 9.41 -6.81
C LEU A 48 1.84 9.63 -7.79
N ASP A 49 3.03 9.18 -7.41
CA ASP A 49 4.15 9.01 -8.33
C ASP A 49 4.21 7.55 -8.75
N LEU A 50 3.82 7.26 -9.99
CA LEU A 50 3.84 5.89 -10.53
C LEU A 50 5.25 5.30 -10.59
N ARG A 51 6.29 6.14 -10.67
CA ARG A 51 7.68 5.68 -10.74
C ARG A 51 8.26 5.31 -9.38
N ALA A 52 7.57 5.66 -8.28
CA ALA A 52 7.92 5.22 -6.94
C ALA A 52 7.41 3.79 -6.63
N ILE A 53 6.55 3.22 -7.48
CA ILE A 53 6.03 1.85 -7.30
C ILE A 53 7.14 0.85 -7.68
N PRO A 54 7.51 -0.09 -6.79
CA PRO A 54 8.47 -1.14 -7.13
C PRO A 54 7.99 -1.96 -8.34
N SER A 55 8.86 -2.11 -9.34
CA SER A 55 8.60 -2.91 -10.53
C SER A 55 9.83 -3.76 -10.85
N GLU A 56 9.62 -5.05 -11.10
CA GLU A 56 10.65 -5.96 -11.61
C GLU A 56 10.74 -5.90 -13.15
N GLU A 57 9.80 -5.22 -13.80
CA GLU A 57 9.71 -5.06 -15.25
C GLU A 57 9.84 -3.57 -15.62
N PRO A 58 11.06 -3.08 -15.93
CA PRO A 58 11.29 -1.66 -16.24
C PRO A 58 10.55 -1.15 -17.47
N GLY A 59 10.19 -2.08 -18.38
CA GLY A 59 9.50 -1.77 -19.63
C GLY A 59 8.00 -1.51 -19.50
N MET A 60 7.40 -1.72 -18.32
CA MET A 60 5.97 -1.51 -18.14
C MET A 60 5.57 -0.05 -18.41
N SER A 61 4.53 0.09 -19.22
CA SER A 61 3.83 1.36 -19.41
C SER A 61 3.15 1.82 -18.12
N PRO A 62 2.81 3.12 -17.99
CA PRO A 62 2.07 3.61 -16.82
C PRO A 62 0.77 2.85 -16.55
N ARG A 63 0.06 2.41 -17.60
CA ARG A 63 -1.17 1.61 -17.46
C ARG A 63 -0.87 0.24 -16.88
N GLU A 64 0.20 -0.42 -17.33
CA GLU A 64 0.59 -1.73 -16.82
C GLU A 64 1.03 -1.63 -15.36
N ILE A 65 1.84 -0.63 -15.00
CA ILE A 65 2.22 -0.38 -13.59
C ILE A 65 0.98 -0.18 -12.70
N TRP A 66 -0.01 0.56 -13.21
CA TRP A 66 -1.20 0.94 -12.45
C TRP A 66 -2.23 -0.18 -12.30
N SER A 67 -2.44 -0.97 -13.35
CA SER A 67 -3.56 -1.93 -13.42
C SER A 67 -3.14 -3.40 -13.42
N ASN A 68 -1.85 -3.74 -13.36
CA ASN A 68 -1.44 -5.14 -13.21
C ASN A 68 -1.93 -5.72 -11.88
N GLU A 69 -2.20 -7.03 -11.88
CA GLU A 69 -2.69 -7.80 -10.73
C GLU A 69 -1.57 -8.66 -10.11
N ALA A 70 -0.35 -8.11 -10.05
CA ALA A 70 0.74 -8.77 -9.34
C ALA A 70 0.33 -9.09 -7.89
N GLN A 71 0.64 -10.30 -7.46
CA GLN A 71 0.15 -10.88 -6.22
C GLN A 71 0.93 -10.38 -5.00
N GLU A 72 0.40 -10.68 -3.82
CA GLU A 72 1.06 -10.44 -2.51
C GLU A 72 1.35 -8.97 -2.19
N ARG A 73 0.48 -8.06 -2.66
CA ARG A 73 0.60 -6.61 -2.43
C ARG A 73 -0.53 -6.11 -1.52
N TYR A 74 -0.22 -5.06 -0.76
CA TYR A 74 -1.12 -4.34 0.12
C TYR A 74 -0.88 -2.85 -0.05
N VAL A 75 -1.93 -2.05 0.08
CA VAL A 75 -1.84 -0.60 0.18
C VAL A 75 -2.21 -0.19 1.60
N LEU A 76 -1.48 0.74 2.18
CA LEU A 76 -1.68 1.19 3.55
C LEU A 76 -1.47 2.70 3.68
N ALA A 77 -2.20 3.31 4.60
CA ALA A 77 -2.00 4.69 5.02
C ALA A 77 -1.31 4.72 6.38
N ILE A 78 -0.29 5.57 6.50
CA ILE A 78 0.42 5.86 7.75
C ILE A 78 0.54 7.37 7.92
N ALA A 79 0.56 7.85 9.16
CA ALA A 79 0.85 9.26 9.40
C ALA A 79 2.32 9.57 9.08
N PRO A 80 2.67 10.77 8.55
CA PRO A 80 4.06 11.11 8.22
C PRO A 80 5.04 10.93 9.38
N ARG A 81 4.60 11.22 10.62
CA ARG A 81 5.40 11.05 11.86
C ARG A 81 5.76 9.60 12.17
N ASP A 82 4.99 8.64 11.64
CA ASP A 82 5.15 7.21 11.93
C ASP A 82 5.94 6.50 10.81
N ARG A 83 6.39 7.23 9.79
CA ARG A 83 7.12 6.69 8.63
C ARG A 83 8.42 5.99 9.03
N GLU A 84 9.23 6.61 9.88
CA GLU A 84 10.51 6.03 10.31
C GLU A 84 10.30 4.74 11.12
N ARG A 85 9.27 4.73 11.98
CA ARG A 85 8.91 3.52 12.75
C ARG A 85 8.49 2.38 11.83
N PHE A 86 7.72 2.66 10.77
CA PHE A 86 7.28 1.63 9.85
C PHE A 86 8.43 1.08 8.98
N ALA A 87 9.46 1.89 8.73
CA ALA A 87 10.60 1.51 7.89
C ALA A 87 11.73 0.75 8.64
N ALA A 88 11.73 0.79 9.97
CA ALA A 88 12.72 0.15 10.84
C ALA A 88 12.46 -1.36 11.01
#